data_AF-A0A9J6CHL7-F1
#
_entry.id   AF-A0A9J6CHL7-F1
#
_cell.length_a   1.000
_cell.length_b   1.000
_cell.length_c   1.000
_cell.angle_alpha   90.00
_cell.angle_beta   90.00
_cell.angle_gamma   90.00
#
_symmetry.space_group_name_H-M   'P 1'
#
loop_
_entity.id
_entity.type
_entity.pdbx_description
1 polymer ?
#
loop_
_entity_poly.entity_id
_entity_poly.type
_entity_poly.pdbx_seq_one_letter_code
_entity_poly.pdbx_strand_id
1 'polypeptide(L)'
;MNLKLSIILLLSLSCLTFLVNCETDEFDDGVVVEDEEEVSQKKEDKIEYQSPYPDPNKFYLSEHFDDLKRFEEKWVKSEAKKDDIAEEIAKYDGEWSIEAPQRSILDRDLGLVLKSKAKHAAISSRLNKPFKFGNKPLVVQYEVTLQDGQECGGSYIKLLSSGAATTDLKSFHDKTPYTIMFGPDKCGNDIKLHFILRHVNPKNGSIEEKHSKKPKDRIEEPFKDKQPHLYKLVLKPDNTFQISVDHKVVNEGHLLKDMNPAINPPKEIDDPTDFKPESWDEREKIPDPTAIKPENFDVPPQIPDPNAIKPENWLDDEERLIPDPNAAKPEDWDDEIDGKWEPPLIENPLCENNGCGKWEQPMIANPEYKGKWRAPLIDNPNYQGKWSPRKIPNPDFFEDNDPFTRITTISAVGIELWSMSNDILFDNIVVTDDETHAYEWAQHTYDLKRKHLDKQAESFVQKMKKIVNENPWIVALLVVVIGLPVSIILYMLCSSSPKKVDDSKKTDAVIDDTYDEPQVKDRRSKLDLNEPEGETEEAAVEGEEISNQEAEEEEPEITQVTEEIKSSEPITRKRKTRKE
;
A
#
# COMPACT_ATOMS: atom_id res chain seq x y z
N MET A 1 -49.95 28.69 26.97
CA MET A 1 -49.48 27.44 26.33
C MET A 1 -48.70 26.52 27.28
N ASN A 2 -47.88 27.08 28.17
CA ASN A 2 -46.62 26.45 28.59
C ASN A 2 -46.77 25.13 29.38
N LEU A 3 -47.83 24.97 30.18
CA LEU A 3 -48.00 23.76 31.02
C LEU A 3 -48.12 22.47 30.19
N LYS A 4 -48.78 22.50 29.02
CA LYS A 4 -48.88 21.32 28.14
C LYS A 4 -47.55 20.96 27.49
N LEU A 5 -46.72 21.96 27.17
CA LEU A 5 -45.44 21.73 26.51
C LEU A 5 -44.43 21.10 27.49
N SER A 6 -44.39 21.56 28.75
CA SER A 6 -43.58 20.95 29.81
C SER A 6 -43.99 19.51 30.12
N ILE A 7 -45.29 19.19 30.12
CA ILE A 7 -45.77 17.81 30.34
C ILE A 7 -45.34 16.88 29.19
N ILE A 8 -45.40 17.33 27.94
CA ILE A 8 -44.92 16.54 26.79
C ILE A 8 -43.40 16.32 26.88
N LEU A 9 -42.63 17.36 27.24
CA LEU A 9 -41.18 17.25 27.40
C LEU A 9 -40.78 16.28 28.52
N LEU A 10 -41.49 16.32 29.65
CA LEU A 10 -41.30 15.39 30.78
C LEU A 10 -41.66 13.95 30.41
N LEU A 11 -42.72 13.73 29.62
CA LEU A 11 -43.06 12.40 29.12
C LEU A 11 -41.99 11.86 28.15
N SER A 12 -41.44 12.70 27.26
CA SER A 12 -40.32 12.27 26.39
C SER A 12 -39.04 11.95 27.17
N LEU A 13 -38.73 12.69 28.25
CA LEU A 13 -37.61 12.35 29.13
C LEU A 13 -37.87 11.04 29.91
N SER A 14 -39.09 10.85 30.41
CA SER A 14 -39.49 9.64 31.14
C SER A 14 -39.40 8.36 30.30
N CYS A 15 -39.57 8.44 28.98
CA CYS A 15 -39.36 7.31 28.08
C CYS A 15 -37.88 7.00 27.82
N LEU A 16 -36.97 7.97 27.95
CA LEU A 16 -35.53 7.71 27.88
C LEU A 16 -35.00 7.07 29.17
N THR A 17 -35.47 7.49 30.34
CA THR A 17 -34.98 6.95 31.63
C THR A 17 -35.42 5.51 31.90
N PHE A 18 -36.57 5.07 31.35
CA PHE A 18 -37.05 3.69 31.49
C PHE A 18 -36.22 2.64 30.73
N LEU A 19 -35.27 3.06 29.88
CA LEU A 19 -34.33 2.18 29.17
C LEU A 19 -32.94 2.11 29.84
N VAL A 20 -32.73 2.78 30.99
CA VAL A 20 -31.40 2.97 31.59
C VAL A 20 -31.31 2.45 33.04
N ASN A 21 -32.44 2.19 33.71
CA ASN A 21 -32.48 1.83 35.14
C ASN A 21 -33.24 0.51 35.39
N CYS A 22 -32.67 -0.62 34.94
CA CYS A 22 -33.15 -1.96 35.31
C CYS A 22 -31.97 -2.93 35.49
N GLU A 23 -31.11 -2.63 36.45
CA GLU A 23 -30.01 -3.46 36.92
C GLU A 23 -29.82 -3.14 38.42
N THR A 24 -29.50 -4.17 39.24
CA THR A 24 -29.40 -4.20 40.72
C THR A 24 -30.68 -3.87 41.52
N ASP A 25 -31.03 -4.54 42.63
CA ASP A 25 -30.49 -5.76 43.27
C ASP A 25 -31.56 -6.57 44.04
N GLU A 26 -31.17 -7.79 44.41
CA GLU A 26 -31.75 -8.81 45.31
C GLU A 26 -32.93 -8.43 46.26
N PHE A 27 -33.93 -9.33 46.37
CA PHE A 27 -34.03 -10.17 47.58
C PHE A 27 -34.81 -11.49 47.38
N ASP A 28 -34.52 -12.46 48.25
CA ASP A 28 -34.93 -13.87 48.28
C ASP A 28 -36.38 -14.14 48.72
N ASP A 29 -37.07 -15.09 48.08
CA ASP A 29 -37.98 -16.05 48.75
C ASP A 29 -38.21 -17.30 47.85
N GLY A 30 -38.16 -18.50 48.42
CA GLY A 30 -38.02 -19.76 47.66
C GLY A 30 -39.24 -20.69 47.72
N VAL A 31 -39.77 -21.10 46.56
CA VAL A 31 -40.77 -22.18 46.43
C VAL A 31 -40.43 -23.08 45.23
N VAL A 32 -40.47 -24.40 45.45
CA VAL A 32 -40.29 -25.43 44.41
C VAL A 32 -41.64 -25.86 43.86
N VAL A 33 -41.79 -25.86 42.52
CA VAL A 33 -42.86 -26.55 41.78
C VAL A 33 -42.24 -27.18 40.52
N GLU A 34 -42.79 -28.30 40.06
CA GLU A 34 -42.18 -29.21 39.08
C GLU A 34 -42.59 -28.91 37.61
N ASP A 35 -41.60 -29.02 36.72
CA ASP A 35 -41.63 -29.47 35.31
C ASP A 35 -42.51 -28.85 34.19
N GLU A 36 -41.97 -29.00 32.96
CA GLU A 36 -42.59 -28.87 31.62
C GLU A 36 -43.20 -27.53 31.13
N GLU A 37 -42.37 -26.64 30.56
CA GLU A 37 -42.62 -26.00 29.24
C GLU A 37 -41.30 -25.85 28.43
N GLU A 38 -41.34 -26.09 27.12
CA GLU A 38 -40.15 -26.09 26.25
C GLU A 38 -39.72 -24.68 25.80
N VAL A 39 -38.69 -24.09 26.42
CA VAL A 39 -38.06 -22.85 25.92
C VAL A 39 -37.06 -23.17 24.79
N SER A 40 -37.59 -23.50 23.61
CA SER A 40 -36.79 -23.83 22.43
C SER A 40 -36.26 -22.58 21.68
N GLN A 41 -35.33 -21.83 22.27
CA GLN A 41 -34.67 -20.69 21.59
C GLN A 41 -33.18 -20.90 21.36
N LYS A 42 -32.88 -21.45 20.18
CA LYS A 42 -31.67 -21.30 19.36
C LYS A 42 -30.32 -21.19 20.10
N LYS A 43 -29.58 -22.30 20.12
CA LYS A 43 -28.10 -22.23 20.12
C LYS A 43 -27.65 -21.38 18.92
N GLU A 44 -26.62 -20.56 19.10
CA GLU A 44 -25.89 -20.02 17.96
C GLU A 44 -25.15 -21.15 17.23
N ASP A 45 -25.15 -21.13 15.90
CA ASP A 45 -24.41 -22.09 15.07
C ASP A 45 -22.90 -21.81 15.12
N LYS A 46 -22.31 -22.08 16.29
CA LYS A 46 -20.86 -22.03 16.51
C LYS A 46 -20.18 -23.04 15.59
N ILE A 47 -19.36 -22.54 14.67
CA ILE A 47 -18.62 -23.35 13.71
C ILE A 47 -17.59 -24.16 14.51
N GLU A 48 -17.81 -25.47 14.64
CA GLU A 48 -16.88 -26.37 15.32
C GLU A 48 -15.70 -26.70 14.40
N TYR A 49 -14.54 -26.12 14.69
CA TYR A 49 -13.28 -26.47 14.01
C TYR A 49 -12.75 -27.81 14.53
N GLN A 50 -12.26 -28.63 13.60
CA GLN A 50 -11.57 -29.88 13.90
C GLN A 50 -10.35 -29.98 12.97
N SER A 51 -9.17 -30.12 13.55
CA SER A 51 -7.89 -30.16 12.83
C SER A 51 -7.87 -31.22 11.72
N PRO A 52 -7.53 -30.87 10.46
CA PRO A 52 -7.57 -31.81 9.35
C PRO A 52 -6.52 -32.92 9.47
N TYR A 53 -6.92 -34.17 9.24
CA TYR A 53 -6.03 -35.32 9.43
C TYR A 53 -4.88 -35.36 8.39
N PRO A 54 -3.60 -35.37 8.82
CA PRO A 54 -2.46 -35.25 7.91
C PRO A 54 -2.02 -36.60 7.31
N ASP A 55 -2.79 -37.15 6.36
CA ASP A 55 -2.48 -38.41 5.66
C ASP A 55 -1.17 -38.34 4.85
N PRO A 56 -0.12 -39.13 5.20
CA PRO A 56 1.15 -39.15 4.46
C PRO A 56 1.04 -39.68 3.02
N ASN A 57 -0.06 -40.34 2.65
CA ASN A 57 -0.32 -40.79 1.29
C ASN A 57 -0.74 -39.62 0.40
N LYS A 58 -1.77 -38.86 0.82
CA LYS A 58 -2.20 -37.60 0.16
C LYS A 58 -1.15 -36.49 0.18
N PHE A 59 -0.37 -36.38 1.26
CA PHE A 59 0.47 -35.20 1.52
C PHE A 59 1.98 -35.51 1.63
N TYR A 60 2.78 -34.74 0.91
CA TYR A 60 4.25 -34.72 1.03
C TYR A 60 4.64 -33.92 2.28
N LEU A 61 3.94 -32.82 2.54
CA LEU A 61 3.88 -32.12 3.82
C LEU A 61 2.44 -31.65 4.04
N SER A 62 2.00 -31.65 5.29
CA SER A 62 0.76 -31.03 5.73
C SER A 62 0.94 -30.63 7.19
N GLU A 63 0.75 -29.36 7.50
CA GLU A 63 0.95 -28.77 8.83
C GLU A 63 -0.12 -27.73 9.14
N HIS A 64 -0.72 -27.85 10.32
CA HIS A 64 -1.79 -26.99 10.86
C HIS A 64 -1.49 -26.56 12.30
N PHE A 65 -0.27 -26.84 12.79
CA PHE A 65 0.32 -26.42 14.07
C PHE A 65 -0.42 -26.74 15.40
N ASP A 66 -1.66 -27.22 15.38
CA ASP A 66 -2.46 -27.55 16.58
C ASP A 66 -1.83 -28.66 17.44
N ASP A 67 -1.02 -29.54 16.86
CA ASP A 67 -0.24 -30.56 17.58
C ASP A 67 1.19 -30.07 17.86
N LEU A 68 1.36 -29.48 19.04
CA LEU A 68 2.65 -28.98 19.54
C LEU A 68 3.76 -30.05 19.56
N LYS A 69 3.44 -31.33 19.81
CA LYS A 69 4.46 -32.39 19.85
C LYS A 69 4.93 -32.73 18.44
N ARG A 70 3.99 -32.83 17.51
CA ARG A 70 4.28 -33.00 16.08
C ARG A 70 5.14 -31.85 15.56
N PHE A 71 4.89 -30.62 16.01
CA PHE A 71 5.75 -29.48 15.69
C PHE A 71 7.17 -29.64 16.25
N GLU A 72 7.32 -29.92 17.55
CA GLU A 72 8.63 -30.12 18.20
C GLU A 72 9.46 -31.25 17.56
N GLU A 73 8.81 -32.32 17.05
CA GLU A 73 9.47 -33.41 16.32
C GLU A 73 9.79 -33.06 14.86
N LYS A 74 9.02 -32.19 14.20
CA LYS A 74 9.13 -31.94 12.76
C LYS A 74 9.85 -30.65 12.35
N TRP A 75 9.82 -29.61 13.18
CA TRP A 75 10.29 -28.27 12.80
C TRP A 75 11.61 -27.91 13.50
N VAL A 76 12.62 -27.65 12.69
CA VAL A 76 13.98 -27.34 13.12
C VAL A 76 14.20 -25.84 12.96
N LYS A 77 14.38 -25.14 14.08
CA LYS A 77 14.88 -23.76 14.10
C LYS A 77 16.35 -23.75 13.68
N SER A 78 16.74 -22.74 12.91
CA SER A 78 18.13 -22.61 12.47
C SER A 78 19.05 -22.14 13.60
N GLU A 79 20.28 -22.64 13.60
CA GLU A 79 21.41 -22.22 14.44
C GLU A 79 22.49 -21.51 13.59
N ALA A 80 22.19 -21.23 12.31
CA ALA A 80 23.10 -20.65 11.35
C ALA A 80 23.40 -19.16 11.59
N LYS A 81 24.41 -18.67 10.87
CA LYS A 81 24.69 -17.25 10.68
C LYS A 81 24.81 -16.94 9.19
N LYS A 82 24.72 -15.66 8.84
CA LYS A 82 24.91 -15.10 7.50
C LYS A 82 26.26 -14.40 7.44
N ASP A 83 27.12 -14.81 6.50
CA ASP A 83 28.55 -14.45 6.52
C ASP A 83 28.86 -12.98 6.17
N ASP A 84 27.91 -12.27 5.57
CA ASP A 84 28.13 -10.97 4.91
C ASP A 84 27.48 -9.77 5.63
N ILE A 85 27.09 -9.92 6.91
CA ILE A 85 26.46 -8.85 7.71
C ILE A 85 27.13 -8.75 9.10
N ALA A 86 27.05 -7.58 9.75
CA ALA A 86 27.52 -7.36 11.11
C ALA A 86 27.00 -8.40 12.13
N GLU A 87 27.87 -8.87 13.03
CA GLU A 87 27.65 -10.04 13.91
C GLU A 87 26.42 -9.96 14.83
N GLU A 88 25.90 -8.75 15.07
CA GLU A 88 24.73 -8.48 15.89
C GLU A 88 23.43 -8.92 15.21
N ILE A 89 23.33 -8.74 13.89
CA ILE A 89 22.15 -9.08 13.06
C ILE A 89 22.41 -10.25 12.09
N ALA A 90 23.64 -10.75 12.00
CA ALA A 90 24.03 -11.90 11.19
C ALA A 90 23.44 -13.25 11.65
N LYS A 91 22.80 -13.33 12.82
CA LYS A 91 22.26 -14.57 13.39
C LYS A 91 20.80 -14.75 12.97
N TYR A 92 20.38 -15.99 12.73
CA TYR A 92 18.97 -16.32 12.55
C TYR A 92 18.25 -16.46 13.91
N ASP A 93 18.35 -15.42 14.76
CA ASP A 93 17.87 -15.42 16.15
C ASP A 93 16.45 -14.86 16.33
N GLY A 94 15.66 -14.87 15.24
CA GLY A 94 14.24 -14.54 15.25
C GLY A 94 13.39 -15.52 16.09
N GLU A 95 12.39 -14.97 16.78
CA GLU A 95 11.57 -15.71 17.73
C GLU A 95 10.31 -16.27 17.07
N TRP A 96 10.13 -17.58 17.18
CA TRP A 96 8.99 -18.34 16.67
C TRP A 96 8.20 -18.96 17.84
N SER A 97 6.93 -18.60 17.97
CA SER A 97 5.95 -19.23 18.88
C SER A 97 4.91 -20.04 18.09
N ILE A 98 4.16 -20.88 18.79
CA ILE A 98 2.85 -21.35 18.33
C ILE A 98 1.79 -20.74 19.25
N GLU A 99 0.83 -20.06 18.65
CA GLU A 99 -0.24 -19.35 19.35
C GLU A 99 -1.47 -19.22 18.45
N ALA A 100 -2.64 -19.00 19.06
CA ALA A 100 -3.85 -18.66 18.31
C ALA A 100 -3.74 -17.21 17.76
N PRO A 101 -4.37 -16.88 16.63
CA PRO A 101 -4.38 -15.52 16.12
C PRO A 101 -4.96 -14.53 17.16
N GLN A 102 -4.36 -13.34 17.24
CA GLN A 102 -4.79 -12.23 18.12
C GLN A 102 -6.29 -11.93 18.01
N ARG A 103 -6.85 -12.09 16.80
CA ARG A 103 -8.28 -12.20 16.54
C ARG A 103 -8.62 -13.67 16.38
N SER A 104 -9.17 -14.30 17.42
CA SER A 104 -9.65 -15.68 17.31
C SER A 104 -10.82 -15.76 16.33
N ILE A 105 -10.64 -16.51 15.24
CA ILE A 105 -11.67 -16.76 14.21
C ILE A 105 -12.29 -18.15 14.41
N LEU A 106 -11.46 -19.13 14.81
CA LEU A 106 -11.84 -20.51 15.11
C LEU A 106 -11.22 -20.91 16.45
N ASP A 107 -11.99 -21.63 17.28
CA ASP A 107 -11.47 -22.16 18.54
C ASP A 107 -10.44 -23.26 18.27
N ARG A 108 -9.27 -23.18 18.92
CA ARG A 108 -8.16 -24.15 18.83
C ARG A 108 -7.43 -24.20 17.48
N ASP A 109 -7.61 -23.19 16.63
CA ASP A 109 -6.80 -22.93 15.45
C ASP A 109 -5.50 -22.24 15.90
N LEU A 110 -4.36 -22.94 15.80
CA LEU A 110 -3.04 -22.42 16.17
C LEU A 110 -2.18 -22.19 14.93
N GLY A 111 -1.37 -21.13 14.91
CA GLY A 111 -0.42 -20.86 13.84
C GLY A 111 1.01 -20.69 14.33
N LEU A 112 1.97 -20.84 13.40
CA LEU A 112 3.38 -20.55 13.63
C LEU A 112 3.62 -19.04 13.46
N VAL A 113 3.93 -18.34 14.56
CA VAL A 113 4.02 -16.87 14.57
C VAL A 113 5.46 -16.40 14.72
N LEU A 114 5.87 -15.48 13.83
CA LEU A 114 7.13 -14.75 13.93
C LEU A 114 6.96 -13.51 14.82
N LYS A 115 7.46 -13.58 16.05
CA LYS A 115 7.30 -12.52 17.08
C LYS A 115 8.32 -11.40 16.96
N SER A 116 9.51 -11.69 16.42
CA SER A 116 10.63 -10.75 16.38
C SER A 116 10.59 -9.75 15.23
N LYS A 117 10.57 -8.45 15.55
CA LYS A 117 10.78 -7.34 14.60
C LYS A 117 12.27 -7.11 14.31
N ALA A 118 12.59 -6.76 13.07
CA ALA A 118 13.90 -6.38 12.54
C ALA A 118 15.02 -7.45 12.64
N LYS A 119 14.65 -8.73 12.77
CA LYS A 119 15.59 -9.87 12.85
C LYS A 119 15.51 -10.78 11.62
N HIS A 120 16.59 -11.52 11.38
CA HIS A 120 16.58 -12.70 10.51
C HIS A 120 15.99 -13.90 11.26
N ALA A 121 15.06 -14.61 10.63
CA ALA A 121 14.38 -15.75 11.22
C ALA A 121 14.37 -16.92 10.22
N ALA A 122 14.88 -18.08 10.64
CA ALA A 122 14.90 -19.28 9.81
C ALA A 122 14.41 -20.51 10.58
N ILE A 123 13.42 -21.21 10.01
CA ILE A 123 12.86 -22.46 10.53
C ILE A 123 12.48 -23.36 9.34
N SER A 124 12.63 -24.69 9.47
CA SER A 124 12.32 -25.61 8.37
C SER A 124 11.87 -27.00 8.82
N SER A 125 11.15 -27.71 7.96
CA SER A 125 10.67 -29.08 8.19
C SER A 125 10.88 -29.97 6.97
N ARG A 126 11.12 -31.27 7.21
CA ARG A 126 11.29 -32.26 6.13
C ARG A 126 9.96 -32.68 5.54
N LEU A 127 9.92 -32.91 4.22
CA LEU A 127 8.81 -33.63 3.61
C LEU A 127 8.78 -35.08 4.15
N ASN A 128 7.57 -35.62 4.35
CA ASN A 128 7.33 -37.04 4.67
C ASN A 128 7.99 -37.97 3.61
N LYS A 129 8.05 -37.50 2.36
CA LYS A 129 8.67 -38.16 1.19
C LYS A 129 9.21 -37.08 0.24
N PRO A 130 10.39 -37.21 -0.37
CA PRO A 130 10.91 -36.20 -1.31
C PRO A 130 10.00 -36.03 -2.55
N PHE A 131 9.72 -34.79 -2.95
CA PHE A 131 8.95 -34.53 -4.17
C PHE A 131 9.86 -34.53 -5.40
N LYS A 132 9.54 -35.41 -6.36
CA LYS A 132 10.26 -35.53 -7.64
C LYS A 132 9.33 -35.11 -8.78
N PHE A 133 9.83 -34.20 -9.61
CA PHE A 133 9.16 -33.78 -10.82
C PHE A 133 9.16 -34.92 -11.86
N GLY A 134 8.14 -34.95 -12.72
CA GLY A 134 7.78 -36.11 -13.53
C GLY A 134 6.35 -35.97 -14.07
N ASN A 135 5.54 -37.02 -13.97
CA ASN A 135 4.20 -37.04 -14.57
C ASN A 135 3.07 -36.49 -13.66
N LYS A 136 3.41 -35.87 -12.51
CA LYS A 136 2.44 -35.32 -11.55
C LYS A 136 2.68 -33.83 -11.32
N PRO A 137 1.63 -33.01 -11.12
CA PRO A 137 1.80 -31.61 -10.77
C PRO A 137 2.40 -31.48 -9.36
N LEU A 138 2.97 -30.31 -9.08
CA LEU A 138 3.28 -29.85 -7.74
C LEU A 138 2.20 -28.86 -7.31
N VAL A 139 1.57 -29.10 -6.16
CA VAL A 139 0.65 -28.16 -5.52
C VAL A 139 1.22 -27.78 -4.16
N VAL A 140 1.38 -26.47 -3.94
CA VAL A 140 1.86 -25.88 -2.69
C VAL A 140 0.85 -24.84 -2.25
N GLN A 141 0.38 -24.95 -1.01
CA GLN A 141 -0.65 -24.10 -0.45
C GLN A 141 -0.31 -23.76 1.00
N TYR A 142 -0.55 -22.53 1.43
CA TYR A 142 -0.46 -22.12 2.84
C TYR A 142 -1.24 -20.83 3.12
N GLU A 143 -1.55 -20.61 4.39
CA GLU A 143 -2.20 -19.40 4.89
C GLU A 143 -1.17 -18.46 5.51
N VAL A 144 -1.34 -17.15 5.30
CA VAL A 144 -0.61 -16.08 6.02
C VAL A 144 -1.63 -15.11 6.62
N THR A 145 -1.47 -14.77 7.90
CA THR A 145 -2.17 -13.66 8.54
C THR A 145 -1.16 -12.60 8.98
N LEU A 146 -1.24 -11.41 8.38
CA LEU A 146 -0.41 -10.26 8.76
C LEU A 146 -1.15 -9.47 9.86
N GLN A 147 -1.08 -9.97 11.10
CA GLN A 147 -1.93 -9.51 12.21
C GLN A 147 -1.76 -8.02 12.52
N ASP A 148 -0.51 -7.53 12.51
CA ASP A 148 -0.23 -6.11 12.65
C ASP A 148 -0.27 -5.32 11.32
N GLY A 149 -0.41 -6.00 10.19
CA GLY A 149 -0.08 -5.49 8.86
C GLY A 149 1.42 -5.63 8.57
N GLN A 150 1.85 -5.33 7.34
CA GLN A 150 3.27 -5.41 6.96
C GLN A 150 3.76 -4.11 6.31
N GLU A 151 4.87 -3.56 6.80
CA GLU A 151 5.53 -2.36 6.26
C GLU A 151 6.64 -2.75 5.29
N CYS A 152 7.59 -3.56 5.76
CA CYS A 152 8.63 -4.19 4.95
C CYS A 152 9.00 -5.56 5.52
N GLY A 153 9.06 -6.57 4.65
CA GLY A 153 9.41 -7.95 4.98
C GLY A 153 8.76 -8.95 4.02
N GLY A 154 9.34 -10.15 3.97
CA GLY A 154 8.74 -11.27 3.27
C GLY A 154 7.66 -11.98 4.09
N SER A 155 6.79 -12.73 3.42
CA SER A 155 6.01 -13.82 4.01
C SER A 155 5.90 -15.02 3.05
N TYR A 156 7.00 -15.27 2.31
CA TYR A 156 7.19 -16.38 1.39
C TYR A 156 7.77 -17.63 2.06
N ILE A 157 7.64 -18.79 1.39
CA ILE A 157 8.27 -20.06 1.75
C ILE A 157 9.26 -20.53 0.67
N LYS A 158 10.31 -21.25 1.08
CA LYS A 158 11.33 -21.86 0.21
C LYS A 158 11.18 -23.38 0.23
N LEU A 159 11.00 -23.99 -0.94
CA LEU A 159 11.03 -25.44 -1.13
C LEU A 159 12.49 -25.85 -1.33
N LEU A 160 13.09 -26.55 -0.36
CA LEU A 160 14.54 -26.77 -0.29
C LEU A 160 14.98 -27.94 -1.20
N SER A 161 16.08 -27.75 -1.93
CA SER A 161 16.60 -28.72 -2.88
C SER A 161 17.29 -29.89 -2.19
N SER A 162 16.97 -31.12 -2.61
CA SER A 162 17.59 -32.35 -2.11
C SER A 162 19.08 -32.39 -2.46
N GLY A 163 19.94 -32.22 -1.45
CA GLY A 163 21.39 -32.26 -1.57
C GLY A 163 22.09 -32.10 -0.22
N ALA A 164 23.42 -32.21 -0.20
CA ALA A 164 24.22 -32.22 1.03
C ALA A 164 23.97 -31.00 1.94
N ALA A 165 23.77 -29.81 1.36
CA ALA A 165 23.44 -28.57 2.05
C ALA A 165 22.01 -28.50 2.64
N THR A 166 21.23 -29.59 2.56
CA THR A 166 19.92 -29.76 3.21
C THR A 166 19.82 -31.07 4.01
N THR A 167 20.95 -31.79 4.19
CA THR A 167 21.05 -33.00 5.03
C THR A 167 21.01 -32.64 6.52
N ASP A 168 21.50 -31.46 6.87
CA ASP A 168 21.21 -30.77 8.13
C ASP A 168 20.23 -29.63 7.86
N LEU A 169 19.35 -29.35 8.83
CA LEU A 169 18.39 -28.23 8.80
C LEU A 169 18.73 -27.15 9.85
N LYS A 170 19.62 -27.43 10.82
CA LYS A 170 20.15 -26.43 11.75
C LYS A 170 21.04 -25.40 11.04
N SER A 171 21.61 -25.76 9.89
CA SER A 171 22.42 -24.89 9.02
C SER A 171 21.58 -24.19 7.92
N PHE A 172 20.26 -24.08 8.08
CA PHE A 172 19.39 -23.40 7.11
C PHE A 172 19.60 -21.88 7.13
N HIS A 173 19.90 -21.30 5.97
CA HIS A 173 20.19 -19.87 5.80
C HIS A 173 19.77 -19.41 4.39
N ASP A 174 19.86 -18.10 4.13
CA ASP A 174 19.57 -17.46 2.86
C ASP A 174 20.25 -18.09 1.64
N LYS A 175 21.52 -18.53 1.78
CA LYS A 175 22.29 -19.19 0.71
C LYS A 175 21.98 -20.70 0.56
N THR A 176 21.13 -21.30 1.40
CA THR A 176 20.78 -22.73 1.29
C THR A 176 20.12 -23.02 -0.08
N PRO A 177 20.58 -24.03 -0.83
CA PRO A 177 19.98 -24.39 -2.11
C PRO A 177 18.50 -24.71 -2.00
N TYR A 178 17.69 -23.95 -2.73
CA TYR A 178 16.25 -24.12 -2.84
C TYR A 178 15.86 -24.37 -4.31
N THR A 179 14.72 -25.01 -4.51
CA THR A 179 14.15 -25.36 -5.81
C THR A 179 13.19 -24.28 -6.29
N ILE A 180 12.23 -23.92 -5.41
CA ILE A 180 11.22 -22.88 -5.65
C ILE A 180 11.14 -21.98 -4.42
N MET A 181 11.04 -20.68 -4.62
CA MET A 181 10.54 -19.73 -3.61
C MET A 181 9.15 -19.28 -4.05
N PHE A 182 8.18 -19.33 -3.14
CA PHE A 182 6.79 -18.96 -3.42
C PHE A 182 6.21 -18.13 -2.28
N GLY A 183 5.57 -17.00 -2.59
CA GLY A 183 4.72 -16.26 -1.66
C GLY A 183 4.84 -14.74 -1.69
N PRO A 184 4.03 -14.05 -0.86
CA PRO A 184 4.03 -12.60 -0.74
C PRO A 184 5.35 -12.03 -0.20
N ASP A 185 5.68 -10.83 -0.67
CA ASP A 185 6.79 -9.99 -0.21
C ASP A 185 6.43 -8.53 -0.45
N LYS A 186 6.75 -7.67 0.52
CA LYS A 186 6.45 -6.23 0.45
C LYS A 186 7.59 -5.45 1.09
N CYS A 187 8.00 -4.35 0.47
CA CYS A 187 8.79 -3.33 1.14
C CYS A 187 8.35 -1.93 0.72
N GLY A 188 7.71 -1.21 1.65
CA GLY A 188 7.11 0.08 1.37
C GLY A 188 6.03 -0.02 0.30
N ASN A 189 6.30 0.56 -0.88
CA ASN A 189 5.40 0.57 -2.03
C ASN A 189 5.61 -0.59 -3.01
N ASP A 190 6.78 -1.24 -3.02
CA ASP A 190 7.00 -2.41 -3.87
C ASP A 190 6.37 -3.64 -3.22
N ILE A 191 5.45 -4.25 -3.97
CA ILE A 191 4.70 -5.44 -3.57
C ILE A 191 4.92 -6.49 -4.66
N LYS A 192 5.30 -7.68 -4.22
CA LYS A 192 5.64 -8.83 -5.05
C LYS A 192 4.91 -10.06 -4.54
N LEU A 193 4.48 -10.89 -5.49
CA LEU A 193 4.10 -12.27 -5.23
C LEU A 193 5.15 -13.11 -5.94
N HIS A 194 6.15 -13.57 -5.18
CA HIS A 194 7.26 -14.34 -5.72
C HIS A 194 6.77 -15.70 -6.20
N PHE A 195 7.13 -16.05 -7.43
CA PHE A 195 7.34 -17.43 -7.84
C PHE A 195 8.71 -17.47 -8.55
N ILE A 196 9.72 -17.95 -7.84
CA ILE A 196 11.10 -18.04 -8.32
C ILE A 196 11.44 -19.52 -8.46
N LEU A 197 11.85 -19.93 -9.65
CA LEU A 197 12.31 -21.28 -9.95
C LEU A 197 13.83 -21.25 -10.16
N ARG A 198 14.57 -22.10 -9.42
CA ARG A 198 16.01 -22.29 -9.66
C ARG A 198 16.22 -23.36 -10.72
N HIS A 199 16.48 -22.91 -11.95
CA HIS A 199 16.73 -23.78 -13.09
C HIS A 199 18.21 -24.14 -13.18
N VAL A 200 18.50 -25.40 -13.53
CA VAL A 200 19.87 -25.92 -13.70
C VAL A 200 20.19 -25.98 -15.18
N ASN A 201 21.15 -25.17 -15.63
CA ASN A 201 21.58 -25.08 -17.01
C ASN A 201 22.11 -26.46 -17.50
N PRO A 202 21.51 -27.06 -18.55
CA PRO A 202 21.84 -28.42 -18.99
C PRO A 202 23.20 -28.55 -19.70
N LYS A 203 23.85 -27.44 -20.08
CA LYS A 203 25.21 -27.45 -20.69
C LYS A 203 26.32 -27.47 -19.63
N ASN A 204 26.24 -26.56 -18.65
CA ASN A 204 27.36 -26.24 -17.75
C ASN A 204 27.07 -26.51 -16.26
N GLY A 205 25.83 -26.86 -15.89
CA GLY A 205 25.44 -27.16 -14.52
C GLY A 205 25.32 -25.93 -13.59
N SER A 206 25.44 -24.71 -14.13
CA SER A 206 25.14 -23.49 -13.39
C SER A 206 23.67 -23.44 -12.98
N ILE A 207 23.37 -22.76 -11.87
CA ILE A 207 22.00 -22.63 -11.35
C ILE A 207 21.63 -21.15 -11.38
N GLU A 208 20.52 -20.85 -12.04
CA GLU A 208 20.05 -19.48 -12.28
C GLU A 208 18.63 -19.30 -11.74
N GLU A 209 18.35 -18.15 -11.13
CA GLU A 209 17.03 -17.81 -10.60
C GLU A 209 16.15 -17.24 -11.72
N LYS A 210 15.01 -17.88 -11.96
CA LYS A 210 14.03 -17.54 -12.98
C LYS A 210 12.78 -17.06 -12.25
N HIS A 211 12.41 -15.78 -12.36
CA HIS A 211 11.27 -15.19 -11.66
C HIS A 211 10.06 -15.16 -12.59
N SER A 212 8.86 -15.50 -12.11
CA SER A 212 7.64 -15.27 -12.88
C SER A 212 7.45 -13.77 -13.18
N LYS A 213 6.89 -13.42 -14.34
CA LYS A 213 6.36 -12.07 -14.60
C LYS A 213 5.42 -11.64 -13.46
N LYS A 214 5.45 -10.35 -13.09
CA LYS A 214 4.53 -9.79 -12.08
C LYS A 214 3.06 -10.00 -12.53
N PRO A 215 2.11 -10.23 -11.60
CA PRO A 215 0.67 -10.24 -11.92
C PRO A 215 0.23 -8.88 -12.49
N LYS A 216 -0.87 -8.87 -13.25
CA LYS A 216 -1.46 -7.64 -13.81
C LYS A 216 -2.15 -6.79 -12.74
N ASP A 217 -2.89 -7.44 -11.84
CA ASP A 217 -3.58 -6.81 -10.72
C ASP A 217 -2.56 -6.56 -9.58
N ARG A 218 -2.64 -5.39 -8.92
CA ARG A 218 -1.81 -5.10 -7.74
C ARG A 218 -2.48 -5.66 -6.48
N ILE A 219 -1.83 -6.64 -5.85
CA ILE A 219 -2.35 -7.40 -4.71
C ILE A 219 -2.04 -6.65 -3.41
N GLU A 220 -2.75 -5.56 -3.12
CA GLU A 220 -2.51 -4.74 -1.90
C GLU A 220 -3.25 -5.21 -0.66
N GLU A 221 -4.44 -5.79 -0.82
CA GLU A 221 -5.40 -6.07 0.26
C GLU A 221 -4.82 -6.97 1.37
N PRO A 222 -4.13 -8.08 1.06
CA PRO A 222 -3.58 -8.99 2.09
C PRO A 222 -2.53 -8.37 3.02
N PHE A 223 -1.94 -7.24 2.65
CA PHE A 223 -0.94 -6.53 3.45
C PHE A 223 -1.54 -5.42 4.33
N LYS A 224 -2.87 -5.24 4.33
CA LYS A 224 -3.57 -4.09 4.93
C LYS A 224 -4.78 -4.44 5.80
N ASP A 225 -5.57 -5.45 5.44
CA ASP A 225 -6.87 -5.71 6.11
C ASP A 225 -6.76 -6.48 7.44
N LYS A 226 -5.60 -7.08 7.70
CA LYS A 226 -5.27 -7.92 8.86
C LYS A 226 -6.14 -9.19 8.94
N GLN A 227 -6.40 -9.84 7.80
CA GLN A 227 -7.10 -11.11 7.68
C GLN A 227 -6.14 -12.26 7.29
N PRO A 228 -6.54 -13.54 7.46
CA PRO A 228 -5.88 -14.68 6.83
C PRO A 228 -6.10 -14.66 5.31
N HIS A 229 -5.05 -14.94 4.54
CA HIS A 229 -5.10 -15.12 3.09
C HIS A 229 -4.46 -16.44 2.66
N LEU A 230 -5.09 -17.13 1.71
CA LEU A 230 -4.68 -18.44 1.22
C LEU A 230 -3.86 -18.32 -0.07
N TYR A 231 -2.56 -18.58 0.01
CA TYR A 231 -1.65 -18.58 -1.13
C TYR A 231 -1.48 -19.99 -1.68
N LYS A 232 -1.82 -20.20 -2.95
CA LYS A 232 -1.63 -21.49 -3.64
C LYS A 232 -0.88 -21.31 -4.96
N LEU A 233 0.17 -22.11 -5.14
CA LEU A 233 0.90 -22.34 -6.38
C LEU A 233 0.57 -23.74 -6.90
N VAL A 234 0.20 -23.82 -8.17
CA VAL A 234 0.07 -25.07 -8.93
C VAL A 234 1.05 -25.01 -10.10
N LEU A 235 1.92 -26.02 -10.22
CA LEU A 235 2.87 -26.16 -11.33
C LEU A 235 2.67 -27.52 -11.99
N LYS A 236 2.41 -27.54 -13.30
CA LYS A 236 1.91 -28.73 -14.01
C LYS A 236 2.98 -29.33 -14.97
N PRO A 237 2.92 -30.65 -15.28
CA PRO A 237 3.87 -31.30 -16.18
C PRO A 237 3.84 -30.83 -17.64
N ASP A 238 2.82 -30.07 -18.04
CA ASP A 238 2.73 -29.39 -19.33
C ASP A 238 3.50 -28.06 -19.35
N ASN A 239 4.30 -27.77 -18.32
CA ASN A 239 5.07 -26.55 -18.11
C ASN A 239 4.22 -25.28 -17.90
N THR A 240 2.93 -25.41 -17.60
CA THR A 240 2.08 -24.31 -17.11
C THR A 240 2.17 -24.13 -15.60
N PHE A 241 1.99 -22.90 -15.13
CA PHE A 241 1.83 -22.56 -13.72
C PHE A 241 0.61 -21.67 -13.50
N GLN A 242 0.01 -21.78 -12.32
CA GLN A 242 -1.09 -20.95 -11.87
C GLN A 242 -0.89 -20.60 -10.39
N ILE A 243 -1.12 -19.34 -10.05
CA ILE A 243 -1.03 -18.78 -8.71
C ILE A 243 -2.39 -18.17 -8.36
N SER A 244 -2.95 -18.59 -7.24
CA SER A 244 -4.19 -18.04 -6.70
C SER A 244 -4.01 -17.54 -5.27
N VAL A 245 -4.68 -16.43 -4.96
CA VAL A 245 -4.85 -15.89 -3.61
C VAL A 245 -6.34 -15.96 -3.30
N ASP A 246 -6.72 -16.53 -2.16
CA ASP A 246 -8.12 -16.66 -1.72
C ASP A 246 -9.03 -17.33 -2.77
N HIS A 247 -8.50 -18.40 -3.39
CA HIS A 247 -9.04 -19.10 -4.56
C HIS A 247 -9.17 -18.28 -5.86
N LYS A 248 -9.04 -16.95 -5.85
CA LYS A 248 -8.96 -16.11 -7.06
C LYS A 248 -7.61 -16.33 -7.75
N VAL A 249 -7.59 -16.70 -9.02
CA VAL A 249 -6.36 -16.72 -9.84
C VAL A 249 -5.86 -15.28 -10.03
N VAL A 250 -4.60 -15.03 -9.69
CA VAL A 250 -3.95 -13.71 -9.77
C VAL A 250 -2.79 -13.68 -10.75
N ASN A 251 -2.17 -14.83 -11.04
CA ASN A 251 -1.12 -14.95 -12.04
C ASN A 251 -1.17 -16.35 -12.67
N GLU A 252 -0.93 -16.45 -13.97
CA GLU A 252 -0.82 -17.71 -14.69
C GLU A 252 0.06 -17.55 -15.93
N GLY A 253 0.71 -18.62 -16.36
CA GLY A 253 1.64 -18.56 -17.49
C GLY A 253 2.34 -19.89 -17.77
N HIS A 254 3.33 -19.83 -18.65
CA HIS A 254 4.09 -20.99 -19.10
C HIS A 254 5.59 -20.79 -18.85
N LEU A 255 6.26 -21.77 -18.25
CA LEU A 255 7.67 -21.69 -17.81
C LEU A 255 8.63 -21.19 -18.90
N LEU A 256 8.45 -21.65 -20.15
CA LEU A 256 9.30 -21.22 -21.29
C LEU A 256 9.02 -19.80 -21.82
N LYS A 257 7.98 -19.09 -21.35
CA LYS A 257 7.51 -17.81 -21.91
C LYS A 257 7.35 -16.70 -20.86
N ASP A 258 7.00 -17.07 -19.63
CA ASP A 258 6.52 -16.15 -18.59
C ASP A 258 7.43 -16.07 -17.37
N MET A 259 8.67 -16.56 -17.53
CA MET A 259 9.77 -16.40 -16.59
C MET A 259 10.78 -15.37 -17.12
N ASN A 260 11.36 -14.59 -16.21
CA ASN A 260 12.38 -13.57 -16.45
C ASN A 260 13.54 -13.75 -15.44
N PRO A 261 14.81 -13.88 -15.88
CA PRO A 261 15.23 -14.14 -17.26
C PRO A 261 14.56 -15.42 -17.83
N ALA A 262 14.50 -15.51 -19.17
CA ALA A 262 13.89 -16.67 -19.83
C ALA A 262 14.64 -17.97 -19.49
N ILE A 263 13.93 -19.10 -19.40
CA ILE A 263 14.56 -20.40 -19.11
C ILE A 263 15.58 -20.75 -20.18
N ASN A 264 15.16 -20.74 -21.45
CA ASN A 264 16.08 -20.85 -22.58
C ASN A 264 16.68 -19.46 -22.86
N PRO A 265 18.01 -19.29 -22.75
CA PRO A 265 18.66 -18.03 -23.10
C PRO A 265 18.49 -17.71 -24.60
N PRO A 266 18.65 -16.44 -25.03
CA PRO A 266 18.49 -16.08 -26.43
C PRO A 266 19.56 -16.75 -27.32
N LYS A 267 19.18 -17.05 -28.57
CA LYS A 267 20.07 -17.70 -29.56
C LYS A 267 21.25 -16.79 -29.98
N GLU A 268 21.05 -15.49 -29.88
CA GLU A 268 22.02 -14.45 -30.19
C GLU A 268 22.08 -13.43 -29.04
N ILE A 269 23.25 -12.87 -28.82
CA ILE A 269 23.52 -11.78 -27.86
C ILE A 269 24.19 -10.63 -28.58
N ASP A 270 24.16 -9.44 -27.99
CA ASP A 270 24.99 -8.32 -28.42
C ASP A 270 26.48 -8.65 -28.24
N ASP A 271 27.30 -8.31 -29.23
CA ASP A 271 28.75 -8.49 -29.18
C ASP A 271 29.37 -7.53 -28.16
N PRO A 272 29.95 -8.02 -27.04
CA PRO A 272 30.54 -7.18 -26.00
C PRO A 272 31.87 -6.54 -26.43
N THR A 273 32.33 -6.79 -27.66
CA THR A 273 33.53 -6.20 -28.26
C THR A 273 33.23 -5.22 -29.40
N ASP A 274 31.96 -5.09 -29.82
CA ASP A 274 31.51 -4.09 -30.77
C ASP A 274 31.05 -2.82 -30.01
N PHE A 275 31.65 -1.68 -30.32
CA PHE A 275 31.40 -0.40 -29.62
C PHE A 275 31.01 0.68 -30.62
N LYS A 276 30.15 1.64 -30.19
CA LYS A 276 29.70 2.74 -31.03
C LYS A 276 30.89 3.56 -31.55
N PRO A 277 31.12 3.65 -32.87
CA PRO A 277 32.20 4.45 -33.42
C PRO A 277 31.98 5.95 -33.16
N GLU A 278 33.05 6.71 -32.93
CA GLU A 278 32.99 8.18 -32.79
C GLU A 278 32.40 8.89 -34.03
N SER A 279 32.48 8.25 -35.20
CA SER A 279 31.91 8.74 -36.47
C SER A 279 30.40 8.44 -36.63
N TRP A 280 29.77 7.75 -35.68
CA TRP A 280 28.37 7.38 -35.75
C TRP A 280 27.50 8.47 -35.13
N ASP A 281 26.77 9.22 -35.97
CA ASP A 281 25.91 10.31 -35.51
C ASP A 281 24.48 9.82 -35.30
N GLU A 282 24.06 9.79 -34.03
CA GLU A 282 22.69 9.42 -33.60
C GLU A 282 21.76 10.63 -33.49
N ARG A 283 22.25 11.85 -33.75
CA ARG A 283 21.42 13.05 -33.65
C ARG A 283 20.56 13.17 -34.90
N GLU A 284 19.27 12.88 -34.77
CA GLU A 284 18.29 13.03 -35.86
C GLU A 284 18.25 14.46 -36.43
N LYS A 285 18.44 15.45 -35.55
CA LYS A 285 18.48 16.87 -35.93
C LYS A 285 19.68 17.57 -35.33
N ILE A 286 20.22 18.52 -36.08
CA ILE A 286 21.33 19.40 -35.69
C ILE A 286 20.92 20.87 -35.85
N PRO A 287 21.50 21.80 -35.09
CA PRO A 287 21.31 23.23 -35.33
C PRO A 287 21.84 23.59 -36.74
N ASP A 288 21.06 24.36 -37.49
CA ASP A 288 21.41 24.79 -38.85
C ASP A 288 22.74 25.56 -38.86
N PRO A 289 23.81 25.05 -39.50
CA PRO A 289 25.11 25.70 -39.55
C PRO A 289 25.12 26.95 -40.45
N THR A 290 24.05 27.20 -41.21
CA THR A 290 23.88 28.38 -42.07
C THR A 290 23.04 29.48 -41.39
N ALA A 291 22.37 29.17 -40.27
CA ALA A 291 21.56 30.14 -39.55
C ALA A 291 22.45 31.16 -38.82
N ILE A 292 22.29 32.44 -39.19
CA ILE A 292 23.00 33.57 -38.56
C ILE A 292 22.10 34.20 -37.51
N LYS A 293 22.67 34.50 -36.34
CA LYS A 293 21.99 35.22 -35.25
C LYS A 293 21.65 36.65 -35.68
N PRO A 294 20.39 37.11 -35.56
CA PRO A 294 20.04 38.50 -35.88
C PRO A 294 20.77 39.50 -34.98
N GLU A 295 21.25 40.58 -35.56
CA GLU A 295 22.12 41.58 -34.90
C GLU A 295 21.47 42.23 -33.67
N ASN A 296 20.15 42.46 -33.72
CA ASN A 296 19.35 43.04 -32.62
C ASN A 296 18.67 42.00 -31.72
N PHE A 297 19.18 40.76 -31.62
CA PHE A 297 18.55 39.72 -30.77
C PHE A 297 18.96 39.81 -29.28
N ASP A 298 20.20 40.22 -28.99
CA ASP A 298 20.73 40.31 -27.61
C ASP A 298 20.30 41.60 -26.91
N VAL A 299 19.01 41.70 -26.61
CA VAL A 299 18.45 42.74 -25.72
C VAL A 299 18.31 42.18 -24.29
N PRO A 300 18.38 43.01 -23.23
CA PRO A 300 18.17 42.53 -21.86
C PRO A 300 16.70 42.09 -21.65
N PRO A 301 16.43 41.13 -20.74
CA PRO A 301 15.07 40.65 -20.47
C PRO A 301 14.18 41.69 -19.78
N GLN A 302 14.80 42.66 -19.10
CA GLN A 302 14.12 43.77 -18.44
C GLN A 302 14.77 45.10 -18.83
N ILE A 303 13.98 46.17 -18.81
CA ILE A 303 14.39 47.56 -19.01
C ILE A 303 13.73 48.45 -17.95
N PRO A 304 14.32 49.60 -17.57
CA PRO A 304 13.64 50.57 -16.72
C PRO A 304 12.35 51.07 -17.38
N ASP A 305 11.25 51.18 -16.63
CA ASP A 305 10.00 51.71 -17.17
C ASP A 305 10.13 53.20 -17.52
N PRO A 306 10.03 53.60 -18.81
CA PRO A 306 10.14 54.99 -19.22
C PRO A 306 8.96 55.86 -18.74
N ASN A 307 7.87 55.25 -18.24
CA ASN A 307 6.70 55.94 -17.72
C ASN A 307 6.73 56.06 -16.19
N ALA A 308 7.63 55.35 -15.50
CA ALA A 308 7.72 55.39 -14.05
C ALA A 308 8.34 56.71 -13.57
N ILE A 309 7.50 57.53 -12.95
CA ILE A 309 7.86 58.78 -12.28
C ILE A 309 8.01 58.50 -10.79
N LYS A 310 9.05 59.08 -10.17
CA LYS A 310 9.28 58.99 -8.73
C LYS A 310 8.14 59.67 -7.94
N PRO A 311 7.58 59.03 -6.89
CA PRO A 311 6.58 59.67 -6.02
C PRO A 311 7.13 60.92 -5.32
N GLU A 312 6.32 61.97 -5.23
CA GLU A 312 6.69 63.26 -4.61
C GLU A 312 6.98 63.15 -3.10
N ASN A 313 6.47 62.11 -2.45
CA ASN A 313 6.61 61.82 -1.01
C ASN A 313 7.75 60.85 -0.66
N TRP A 314 8.54 60.39 -1.64
CA TRP A 314 9.58 59.38 -1.44
C TRP A 314 10.77 59.86 -0.59
N LEU A 315 11.18 59.07 0.40
CA LEU A 315 12.19 59.44 1.40
C LEU A 315 13.60 58.91 1.03
N ASP A 316 14.37 59.66 0.24
CA ASP A 316 15.70 59.20 -0.23
C ASP A 316 16.73 58.95 0.87
N ASP A 317 16.70 59.78 1.92
CA ASP A 317 17.71 59.80 2.99
C ASP A 317 17.42 58.79 4.12
N GLU A 318 16.22 58.19 4.13
CA GLU A 318 15.80 57.17 5.11
C GLU A 318 16.12 55.76 4.58
N GLU A 319 16.73 54.91 5.41
CA GLU A 319 16.98 53.52 5.03
C GLU A 319 15.67 52.70 5.10
N ARG A 320 15.39 51.89 4.06
CA ARG A 320 14.20 51.01 4.01
C ARG A 320 14.20 49.99 5.15
N LEU A 321 15.37 49.53 5.55
CA LEU A 321 15.60 48.53 6.58
C LEU A 321 16.40 49.15 7.72
N ILE A 322 15.90 49.04 8.94
CA ILE A 322 16.57 49.55 10.15
C ILE A 322 16.75 48.42 11.18
N PRO A 323 17.79 48.48 12.04
CA PRO A 323 17.90 47.63 13.23
C PRO A 323 16.62 47.60 14.07
N ASP A 324 16.10 46.43 14.43
CA ASP A 324 14.99 46.32 15.37
C ASP A 324 15.38 46.87 16.76
N PRO A 325 14.77 47.96 17.24
CA PRO A 325 15.11 48.54 18.55
C PRO A 325 14.68 47.68 19.74
N ASN A 326 13.93 46.60 19.51
CA ASN A 326 13.49 45.65 20.53
C ASN A 326 14.32 44.36 20.56
N ALA A 327 15.18 44.15 19.56
CA ALA A 327 16.02 42.96 19.51
C ALA A 327 17.12 43.02 20.59
N ALA A 328 17.23 41.97 21.38
CA ALA A 328 18.30 41.78 22.36
C ALA A 328 19.28 40.70 21.88
N LYS A 329 20.56 40.89 22.16
CA LYS A 329 21.58 39.86 21.93
C LYS A 329 21.25 38.61 22.78
N PRO A 330 21.22 37.38 22.20
CA PRO A 330 21.04 36.15 22.97
C PRO A 330 22.13 35.95 24.02
N GLU A 331 21.78 35.39 25.19
CA GLU A 331 22.73 35.18 26.29
C GLU A 331 23.85 34.18 25.94
N ASP A 332 23.56 33.20 25.06
CA ASP A 332 24.50 32.17 24.59
C ASP A 332 25.38 32.59 23.39
N TRP A 333 25.31 33.84 22.90
CA TRP A 333 26.04 34.28 21.70
C TRP A 333 27.46 34.78 22.01
N ASP A 334 28.47 34.12 21.46
CA ASP A 334 29.89 34.42 21.67
C ASP A 334 30.49 35.21 20.50
N ASP A 335 30.95 36.45 20.74
CA ASP A 335 31.48 37.30 19.68
C ASP A 335 32.85 36.82 19.12
N GLU A 336 33.54 35.88 19.77
CA GLU A 336 34.77 35.24 19.25
C GLU A 336 34.48 33.99 18.38
N ILE A 337 33.32 33.35 18.55
CA ILE A 337 32.93 32.12 17.83
C ILE A 337 31.90 32.43 16.73
N ASP A 338 30.80 33.09 17.09
CA ASP A 338 29.68 33.42 16.20
C ASP A 338 29.90 34.75 15.44
N GLY A 339 30.93 35.51 15.84
CA GLY A 339 31.21 36.85 15.37
C GLY A 339 30.35 37.91 16.07
N LYS A 340 30.58 39.19 15.75
CA LYS A 340 29.83 40.28 16.40
C LYS A 340 28.33 40.15 16.13
N TRP A 341 27.53 40.10 17.18
CA TRP A 341 26.08 40.15 17.05
C TRP A 341 25.62 41.47 16.42
N GLU A 342 24.85 41.39 15.34
CA GLU A 342 24.11 42.49 14.73
C GLU A 342 22.60 42.21 14.84
N PRO A 343 21.78 43.21 15.22
CA PRO A 343 20.33 43.02 15.35
C PRO A 343 19.67 42.73 13.99
N PRO A 344 18.58 41.93 13.96
CA PRO A 344 17.80 41.74 12.74
C PRO A 344 17.26 43.08 12.23
N LEU A 345 17.28 43.23 10.90
CA LEU A 345 16.73 44.41 10.24
C LEU A 345 15.23 44.24 9.98
N ILE A 346 14.45 45.26 10.31
CA ILE A 346 13.00 45.36 10.06
C ILE A 346 12.71 46.48 9.06
N GLU A 347 11.57 46.43 8.37
CA GLU A 347 11.16 47.55 7.52
C GLU A 347 10.88 48.80 8.37
N ASN A 348 11.47 49.92 7.96
CA ASN A 348 11.36 51.20 8.66
C ASN A 348 9.91 51.72 8.60
N PRO A 349 9.22 51.96 9.74
CA PRO A 349 7.81 52.35 9.76
C PRO A 349 7.48 53.65 9.02
N LEU A 350 8.46 54.53 8.79
CA LEU A 350 8.27 55.76 8.00
C LEU A 350 8.01 55.47 6.51
N CYS A 351 8.43 54.29 6.04
CA CYS A 351 8.46 53.89 4.64
C CYS A 351 7.16 53.25 4.16
N GLU A 352 6.36 52.68 5.07
CA GLU A 352 5.10 51.95 4.79
C GLU A 352 4.13 52.75 3.89
N ASN A 353 4.11 54.08 4.06
CA ASN A 353 3.18 54.98 3.36
C ASN A 353 3.83 55.80 2.22
N ASN A 354 5.17 55.77 2.08
CA ASN A 354 5.91 56.75 1.28
C ASN A 354 7.00 56.18 0.37
N GLY A 355 7.59 55.02 0.70
CA GLY A 355 8.82 54.52 0.08
C GLY A 355 10.07 55.23 0.60
N CYS A 356 11.20 54.49 0.62
CA CYS A 356 12.45 54.90 1.25
C CYS A 356 13.69 54.39 0.51
N GLY A 357 14.84 54.99 0.83
CA GLY A 357 16.14 54.73 0.23
C GLY A 357 16.26 55.38 -1.15
N LYS A 358 17.37 55.17 -1.84
CA LYS A 358 17.54 55.71 -3.19
C LYS A 358 16.50 55.12 -4.14
N TRP A 359 15.66 55.98 -4.72
CA TRP A 359 14.67 55.54 -5.70
C TRP A 359 15.35 55.06 -6.99
N GLU A 360 15.04 53.82 -7.38
CA GLU A 360 15.41 53.23 -8.67
C GLU A 360 14.16 53.03 -9.52
N GLN A 361 14.28 53.17 -10.85
CA GLN A 361 13.13 52.94 -11.74
C GLN A 361 12.75 51.44 -11.72
N PRO A 362 11.45 51.10 -11.59
CA PRO A 362 11.00 49.73 -11.66
C PRO A 362 11.34 49.12 -13.02
N MET A 363 11.90 47.91 -12.99
CA MET A 363 12.31 47.16 -14.17
C MET A 363 11.13 46.39 -14.75
N ILE A 364 10.67 46.77 -15.93
CA ILE A 364 9.60 46.08 -16.67
C ILE A 364 10.18 45.07 -17.66
N ALA A 365 9.39 44.04 -17.99
CA ALA A 365 9.75 43.08 -19.03
C ALA A 365 9.94 43.80 -20.38
N ASN A 366 11.06 43.55 -21.05
CA ASN A 366 11.39 44.17 -22.33
C ASN A 366 10.58 43.52 -23.48
N PRO A 367 9.70 44.26 -24.18
CA PRO A 367 8.87 43.68 -25.25
C PRO A 367 9.66 43.09 -26.43
N GLU A 368 10.90 43.53 -26.65
CA GLU A 368 11.76 43.00 -27.72
C GLU A 368 12.53 41.72 -27.33
N TYR A 369 12.49 41.30 -26.05
CA TYR A 369 13.25 40.15 -25.57
C TYR A 369 12.65 38.82 -26.06
N LYS A 370 13.40 38.14 -26.94
CA LYS A 370 13.00 36.86 -27.56
C LYS A 370 13.75 35.66 -26.99
N GLY A 371 14.19 35.75 -25.73
CA GLY A 371 14.93 34.69 -25.04
C GLY A 371 16.42 34.66 -25.40
N LYS A 372 17.06 33.50 -25.22
CA LYS A 372 18.41 33.22 -25.75
C LYS A 372 18.28 32.64 -27.17
N TRP A 373 18.94 33.25 -28.15
CA TRP A 373 18.90 32.77 -29.54
C TRP A 373 19.40 31.33 -29.65
N ARG A 374 18.68 30.51 -30.42
CA ARG A 374 19.09 29.17 -30.87
C ARG A 374 18.87 29.10 -32.38
N ALA A 375 19.79 28.48 -33.11
CA ALA A 375 19.57 28.16 -34.52
C ALA A 375 18.41 27.16 -34.66
N PRO A 376 17.61 27.23 -35.74
CA PRO A 376 16.59 26.23 -36.03
C PRO A 376 17.23 24.85 -36.20
N LEU A 377 16.49 23.79 -35.83
CA LEU A 377 16.95 22.42 -35.99
C LEU A 377 16.59 21.90 -37.39
N ILE A 378 17.59 21.44 -38.14
CA ILE A 378 17.43 20.75 -39.43
C ILE A 378 17.74 19.27 -39.28
N ASP A 379 17.14 18.44 -40.13
CA ASP A 379 17.41 17.00 -40.15
C ASP A 379 18.88 16.75 -40.55
N ASN A 380 19.57 15.89 -39.82
CA ASN A 380 21.02 15.71 -39.92
C ASN A 380 21.40 14.82 -41.11
N PRO A 381 22.15 15.32 -42.11
CA PRO A 381 22.56 14.51 -43.27
C PRO A 381 23.46 13.32 -42.94
N ASN A 382 24.06 13.30 -41.74
CA ASN A 382 24.96 12.23 -41.27
C ASN A 382 24.28 11.26 -40.29
N TYR A 383 22.97 11.40 -40.03
CA TYR A 383 22.23 10.52 -39.12
C TYR A 383 22.27 9.07 -39.62
N GLN A 384 22.84 8.18 -38.81
CA GLN A 384 23.03 6.76 -39.14
C GLN A 384 21.99 5.85 -38.47
N GLY A 385 21.01 6.43 -37.78
CA GLY A 385 20.11 5.70 -36.87
C GLY A 385 20.67 5.62 -35.45
N LYS A 386 19.85 5.23 -34.48
CA LYS A 386 20.33 4.82 -33.16
C LYS A 386 21.23 3.58 -33.30
N TRP A 387 22.42 3.63 -32.73
CA TRP A 387 23.39 2.53 -32.82
C TRP A 387 22.97 1.34 -31.95
N SER A 388 23.27 0.14 -32.43
CA SER A 388 23.18 -1.10 -31.66
C SER A 388 24.39 -1.99 -31.97
N PRO A 389 24.92 -2.75 -31.00
CA PRO A 389 25.97 -3.73 -31.27
C PRO A 389 25.52 -4.77 -32.31
N ARG A 390 26.48 -5.35 -33.02
CA ARG A 390 26.23 -6.57 -33.82
C ARG A 390 25.72 -7.70 -32.93
N LYS A 391 24.75 -8.46 -33.43
CA LYS A 391 24.33 -9.72 -32.82
C LYS A 391 25.31 -10.84 -33.19
N ILE A 392 25.74 -11.61 -32.20
CA ILE A 392 26.59 -12.79 -32.35
C ILE A 392 25.92 -14.03 -31.75
N PRO A 393 26.18 -15.26 -32.25
CA PRO A 393 25.64 -16.48 -31.67
C PRO A 393 26.05 -16.64 -30.20
N ASN A 394 25.07 -16.89 -29.33
CA ASN A 394 25.30 -17.00 -27.90
C ASN A 394 26.00 -18.33 -27.54
N PRO A 395 27.22 -18.33 -26.96
CA PRO A 395 27.95 -19.56 -26.62
C PRO A 395 27.21 -20.41 -25.57
N ASP A 396 26.54 -19.76 -24.62
CA ASP A 396 25.76 -20.39 -23.55
C ASP A 396 24.35 -20.81 -24.01
N PHE A 397 23.96 -20.59 -25.27
CA PHE A 397 22.65 -20.95 -25.78
C PHE A 397 22.32 -22.44 -25.53
N PHE A 398 21.21 -22.72 -24.86
CA PHE A 398 20.64 -24.06 -24.76
C PHE A 398 19.14 -24.03 -25.02
N GLU A 399 18.60 -25.18 -25.44
CA GLU A 399 17.19 -25.36 -25.74
C GLU A 399 16.66 -26.51 -24.89
N ASP A 400 16.00 -26.16 -23.78
CA ASP A 400 15.24 -27.10 -22.99
C ASP A 400 13.75 -26.99 -23.34
N ASN A 401 13.14 -28.12 -23.69
CA ASN A 401 11.75 -28.17 -24.14
C ASN A 401 10.80 -28.63 -23.02
N ASP A 402 11.34 -29.17 -21.93
CA ASP A 402 10.57 -29.65 -20.79
C ASP A 402 11.31 -29.36 -19.46
N PRO A 403 11.37 -28.08 -19.04
CA PRO A 403 12.05 -27.74 -17.80
C PRO A 403 11.42 -28.35 -16.57
N PHE A 404 10.12 -28.67 -16.56
CA PHE A 404 9.42 -29.28 -15.42
C PHE A 404 10.11 -30.56 -14.94
N THR A 405 10.40 -31.51 -15.83
CA THR A 405 11.03 -32.79 -15.44
C THR A 405 12.50 -32.67 -15.05
N ARG A 406 13.13 -31.50 -15.28
CA ARG A 406 14.50 -31.17 -14.86
C ARG A 406 14.60 -30.38 -13.56
N ILE A 407 13.48 -29.94 -12.98
CA ILE A 407 13.48 -29.22 -11.70
C ILE A 407 14.07 -30.13 -10.59
N THR A 408 14.92 -29.57 -9.73
CA THR A 408 15.58 -30.33 -8.66
C THR A 408 14.57 -30.93 -7.69
N THR A 409 14.81 -32.17 -7.23
CA THR A 409 13.98 -32.84 -6.21
C THR A 409 13.89 -32.01 -4.94
N ILE A 410 12.69 -31.81 -4.38
CA ILE A 410 12.48 -31.10 -3.11
C ILE A 410 12.58 -32.08 -1.94
N SER A 411 13.28 -31.70 -0.86
CA SER A 411 13.48 -32.51 0.35
C SER A 411 12.81 -31.95 1.62
N ALA A 412 12.59 -30.64 1.68
CA ALA A 412 12.09 -29.92 2.86
C ALA A 412 11.39 -28.62 2.45
N VAL A 413 10.66 -28.01 3.40
CA VAL A 413 10.14 -26.64 3.30
C VAL A 413 10.82 -25.81 4.39
N GLY A 414 11.26 -24.61 4.04
CA GLY A 414 11.87 -23.67 4.98
C GLY A 414 11.28 -22.27 4.84
N ILE A 415 11.08 -21.61 5.97
CA ILE A 415 10.71 -20.20 6.07
C ILE A 415 11.97 -19.48 6.51
N GLU A 416 12.59 -18.70 5.62
CA GLU A 416 13.75 -17.83 5.91
C GLU A 416 13.40 -16.41 5.49
N LEU A 417 13.28 -15.54 6.49
CA LEU A 417 12.72 -14.21 6.35
C LEU A 417 13.54 -13.17 7.11
N TRP A 418 13.51 -11.96 6.59
CA TRP A 418 13.76 -10.73 7.34
C TRP A 418 12.48 -9.89 7.29
N SER A 419 12.11 -9.28 8.42
CA SER A 419 10.88 -8.49 8.53
C SER A 419 11.00 -7.35 9.53
N MET A 420 10.55 -6.16 9.14
CA MET A 420 10.31 -5.01 10.01
C MET A 420 8.93 -5.07 10.69
N SER A 421 8.15 -6.11 10.45
CA SER A 421 6.84 -6.36 11.07
C SER A 421 6.86 -7.68 11.87
N ASN A 422 6.40 -7.60 13.11
CA ASN A 422 6.11 -8.72 14.01
C ASN A 422 4.74 -9.36 13.69
N ASP A 423 4.43 -10.45 14.39
CA ASP A 423 3.14 -11.12 14.42
C ASP A 423 2.62 -11.61 13.06
N ILE A 424 3.55 -11.97 12.18
CA ILE A 424 3.28 -12.72 10.94
C ILE A 424 2.99 -14.17 11.34
N LEU A 425 1.73 -14.60 11.14
CA LEU A 425 1.27 -15.96 11.42
C LEU A 425 1.21 -16.76 10.13
N PHE A 426 1.85 -17.93 10.13
CA PHE A 426 1.80 -18.95 9.07
C PHE A 426 0.95 -20.14 9.53
N ASP A 427 0.12 -20.66 8.64
CA ASP A 427 -0.71 -21.83 8.92
C ASP A 427 -0.99 -22.66 7.65
N ASN A 428 -1.51 -23.88 7.80
CA ASN A 428 -2.03 -24.75 6.75
C ASN A 428 -1.07 -25.00 5.58
N ILE A 429 0.20 -25.20 5.92
CA ILE A 429 1.30 -25.46 4.98
C ILE A 429 1.16 -26.87 4.42
N VAL A 430 0.73 -26.96 3.17
CA VAL A 430 0.41 -28.18 2.43
C VAL A 430 1.26 -28.28 1.16
N VAL A 431 1.83 -29.46 0.94
CA VAL A 431 2.51 -29.86 -0.30
C VAL A 431 1.93 -31.19 -0.76
N THR A 432 1.34 -31.23 -1.95
CA THR A 432 0.65 -32.40 -2.52
C THR A 432 0.85 -32.49 -4.04
N ASP A 433 0.43 -33.60 -4.62
CA ASP A 433 0.47 -33.92 -6.05
C ASP A 433 -0.92 -33.95 -6.72
N ASP A 434 -1.95 -33.45 -6.02
CA ASP A 434 -3.34 -33.33 -6.49
C ASP A 434 -3.98 -32.02 -6.00
N GLU A 435 -4.54 -31.22 -6.92
CA GLU A 435 -5.23 -29.96 -6.60
C GLU A 435 -6.46 -30.18 -5.70
N THR A 436 -7.09 -31.36 -5.81
CA THR A 436 -8.27 -31.75 -5.02
C THR A 436 -7.94 -31.86 -3.54
N HIS A 437 -6.81 -32.46 -3.17
CA HIS A 437 -6.41 -32.62 -1.77
C HIS A 437 -6.07 -31.28 -1.09
N ALA A 438 -5.49 -30.34 -1.84
CA ALA A 438 -5.26 -28.98 -1.33
C ALA A 438 -6.59 -28.22 -1.14
N TYR A 439 -7.55 -28.40 -2.05
CA TYR A 439 -8.88 -27.80 -1.94
C TYR A 439 -9.72 -28.39 -0.80
N GLU A 440 -9.72 -29.72 -0.63
CA GLU A 440 -10.31 -30.41 0.54
C GLU A 440 -9.77 -29.84 1.87
N TRP A 441 -8.45 -29.60 1.95
CA TRP A 441 -7.83 -29.00 3.14
C TRP A 441 -8.32 -27.57 3.37
N ALA A 442 -8.29 -26.71 2.34
CA ALA A 442 -8.77 -25.33 2.44
C ALA A 442 -10.26 -25.25 2.83
N GLN A 443 -11.10 -26.17 2.35
CA GLN A 443 -12.51 -26.25 2.73
C GLN A 443 -12.72 -26.50 4.24
N HIS A 444 -11.78 -27.20 4.88
CA HIS A 444 -11.80 -27.53 6.31
C HIS A 444 -11.06 -26.50 7.18
N THR A 445 -10.23 -25.63 6.60
CA THR A 445 -9.48 -24.60 7.33
C THR A 445 -9.86 -23.19 6.87
N TYR A 446 -9.20 -22.67 5.84
CA TYR A 446 -9.37 -21.31 5.32
C TYR A 446 -10.85 -20.94 5.06
N ASP A 447 -11.60 -21.81 4.40
CA ASP A 447 -13.00 -21.54 4.08
C ASP A 447 -13.88 -21.44 5.34
N LEU A 448 -13.53 -22.15 6.43
CA LEU A 448 -14.24 -21.99 7.72
C LEU A 448 -13.89 -20.64 8.36
N LYS A 449 -12.61 -20.23 8.30
CA LYS A 449 -12.16 -18.91 8.76
C LYS A 449 -12.88 -17.80 8.00
N ARG A 450 -12.90 -17.89 6.66
CA ARG A 450 -13.61 -16.95 5.75
C ARG A 450 -15.11 -16.88 6.06
N LYS A 451 -15.81 -18.03 6.15
CA LYS A 451 -17.24 -18.09 6.52
C LYS A 451 -17.54 -17.49 7.90
N HIS A 452 -16.60 -17.56 8.84
CA HIS A 452 -16.75 -16.91 10.15
C HIS A 452 -16.55 -15.40 10.04
N LEU A 453 -15.49 -14.93 9.35
CA LEU A 453 -15.23 -13.51 9.12
C LEU A 453 -16.40 -12.83 8.38
N ASP A 454 -16.95 -13.46 7.35
CA ASP A 454 -18.07 -12.90 6.58
C ASP A 454 -19.35 -12.79 7.45
N LYS A 455 -19.61 -13.75 8.35
CA LYS A 455 -20.70 -13.68 9.36
C LYS A 455 -20.48 -12.54 10.38
N GLN A 456 -19.24 -12.30 10.80
CA GLN A 456 -18.91 -11.15 11.66
C GLN A 456 -19.12 -9.83 10.90
N ALA A 457 -18.65 -9.76 9.65
CA ALA A 457 -18.71 -8.60 8.78
C ALA A 457 -20.13 -8.24 8.28
N GLU A 458 -21.12 -9.15 8.38
CA GLU A 458 -22.54 -8.82 8.16
C GLU A 458 -22.92 -7.55 8.96
N SER A 459 -23.14 -6.45 8.25
CA SER A 459 -23.38 -5.13 8.85
C SER A 459 -24.64 -5.10 9.69
N PHE A 460 -24.70 -4.22 10.69
CA PHE A 460 -25.93 -3.99 11.48
C PHE A 460 -27.16 -3.75 10.58
N VAL A 461 -27.00 -3.08 9.43
CA VAL A 461 -28.08 -2.88 8.46
C VAL A 461 -28.54 -4.20 7.81
N GLN A 462 -27.62 -5.12 7.52
CA GLN A 462 -27.94 -6.45 6.98
C GLN A 462 -28.60 -7.34 8.03
N LYS A 463 -28.07 -7.35 9.27
CA LYS A 463 -28.66 -8.05 10.42
C LYS A 463 -30.07 -7.52 10.74
N MET A 464 -30.26 -6.20 10.76
CA MET A 464 -31.60 -5.58 10.90
C MET A 464 -32.53 -5.92 9.73
N LYS A 465 -32.06 -5.90 8.48
CA LYS A 465 -32.86 -6.29 7.31
C LYS A 465 -33.30 -7.76 7.38
N LYS A 466 -32.43 -8.65 7.86
CA LYS A 466 -32.73 -10.07 8.10
C LYS A 466 -33.76 -10.25 9.21
N ILE A 467 -33.56 -9.59 10.37
CA ILE A 467 -34.52 -9.59 11.50
C ILE A 467 -35.89 -9.06 11.06
N VAL A 468 -35.94 -7.97 10.29
CA VAL A 468 -37.18 -7.39 9.73
C VAL A 468 -37.89 -8.35 8.76
N ASN A 469 -37.15 -9.11 7.97
CA ASN A 469 -37.70 -10.06 7.01
C ASN A 469 -38.16 -11.37 7.67
N GLU A 470 -37.45 -11.84 8.70
CA GLU A 470 -37.84 -13.00 9.52
C GLU A 470 -39.01 -12.67 10.47
N ASN A 471 -39.12 -11.41 10.93
CA ASN A 471 -40.17 -10.93 11.82
C ASN A 471 -40.87 -9.67 11.29
N PRO A 472 -41.75 -9.78 10.27
CA PRO A 472 -42.46 -8.63 9.68
C PRO A 472 -43.31 -7.83 10.68
N TRP A 473 -43.72 -8.45 11.78
CA TRP A 473 -44.46 -7.80 12.87
C TRP A 473 -43.65 -6.71 13.58
N ILE A 474 -42.30 -6.76 13.55
CA ILE A 474 -41.46 -5.70 14.14
C ILE A 474 -41.62 -4.38 13.37
N VAL A 475 -41.81 -4.44 12.04
CA VAL A 475 -42.12 -3.25 11.24
C VAL A 475 -43.49 -2.69 11.60
N ALA A 476 -44.50 -3.55 11.75
CA ALA A 476 -45.82 -3.14 12.18
C ALA A 476 -45.78 -2.49 13.58
N LEU A 477 -45.00 -3.06 14.51
CA LEU A 477 -44.84 -2.54 15.86
C LEU A 477 -44.11 -1.18 15.86
N LEU A 478 -43.06 -1.01 15.04
CA LEU A 478 -42.41 0.31 14.83
C LEU A 478 -43.36 1.35 14.22
N VAL A 479 -44.18 0.97 13.23
CA VAL A 479 -45.19 1.86 12.62
C VAL A 479 -46.28 2.24 13.63
N VAL A 480 -46.66 1.34 14.53
CA VAL A 480 -47.59 1.63 15.63
C VAL A 480 -46.93 2.54 16.67
N VAL A 481 -45.76 2.18 17.21
CA VAL A 481 -45.12 2.86 18.35
C VAL A 481 -44.50 4.20 17.98
N ILE A 482 -44.01 4.39 16.75
CA ILE A 482 -43.46 5.67 16.28
C ILE A 482 -44.49 6.43 15.43
N GLY A 483 -45.19 5.74 14.52
CA GLY A 483 -46.13 6.37 13.60
C GLY A 483 -47.38 6.93 14.29
N LEU A 484 -47.95 6.26 15.31
CA LEU A 484 -49.07 6.83 16.06
C LEU A 484 -48.71 8.13 16.78
N PRO A 485 -47.70 8.21 17.66
CA PRO A 485 -47.38 9.48 18.32
C PRO A 485 -46.97 10.58 17.33
N VAL A 486 -46.26 10.27 16.24
CA VAL A 486 -45.98 11.27 15.19
C VAL A 486 -47.28 11.76 14.52
N SER A 487 -48.21 10.87 14.19
CA SER A 487 -49.51 11.26 13.62
C SER A 487 -50.37 12.07 14.60
N ILE A 488 -50.31 11.76 15.91
CA ILE A 488 -51.00 12.50 16.97
C ILE A 488 -50.38 13.89 17.16
N ILE A 489 -49.04 14.00 17.11
CA ILE A 489 -48.34 15.29 17.17
C ILE A 489 -48.71 16.16 15.96
N LEU A 490 -48.69 15.60 14.74
CA LEU A 490 -49.11 16.31 13.52
C LEU A 490 -50.59 16.74 13.59
N TYR A 491 -51.48 15.87 14.05
CA TYR A 491 -52.89 16.20 14.26
C TYR A 491 -53.09 17.31 15.30
N MET A 492 -52.35 17.27 16.41
CA MET A 492 -52.41 18.28 17.48
C MET A 492 -51.82 19.64 17.05
N LEU A 493 -50.87 19.65 16.10
CA LEU A 493 -50.39 20.87 15.46
C LEU A 493 -51.41 21.43 14.47
N CYS A 494 -51.97 20.59 13.59
CA CYS A 494 -52.91 21.01 12.54
C CYS A 494 -54.34 21.31 13.02
N SER A 495 -54.74 20.93 14.24
CA SER A 495 -56.11 21.13 14.76
C SER A 495 -56.34 22.44 15.53
N SER A 496 -55.40 23.40 15.46
CA SER A 496 -55.48 24.67 16.21
C SER A 496 -55.80 25.88 15.32
N SER A 497 -57.09 26.25 15.26
CA SER A 497 -57.63 27.42 14.52
C SER A 497 -59.04 27.79 15.03
N PRO A 498 -59.52 29.04 14.86
CA PRO A 498 -59.42 30.01 15.96
C PRO A 498 -60.75 30.39 16.63
N LYS A 499 -60.67 31.16 17.74
CA LYS A 499 -61.81 31.89 18.34
C LYS A 499 -61.71 33.39 18.04
N LYS A 500 -62.85 34.09 18.09
CA LYS A 500 -63.08 35.42 17.48
C LYS A 500 -64.12 36.22 18.31
N VAL A 501 -64.16 37.56 18.11
CA VAL A 501 -65.21 38.53 18.52
C VAL A 501 -65.20 38.99 19.99
N ASP A 502 -65.41 40.26 20.41
CA ASP A 502 -65.23 41.70 19.97
C ASP A 502 -65.75 42.59 21.16
N ASP A 503 -65.63 43.92 21.36
CA ASP A 503 -64.91 45.12 20.87
C ASP A 503 -64.86 46.13 22.05
N SER A 504 -63.84 47.00 22.17
CA SER A 504 -64.06 48.38 22.64
C SER A 504 -62.96 49.41 22.31
N LYS A 505 -63.04 50.05 21.13
CA LYS A 505 -62.88 51.51 20.85
C LYS A 505 -61.68 52.37 21.34
N LYS A 506 -61.11 53.12 20.37
CA LYS A 506 -60.46 54.47 20.41
C LYS A 506 -59.06 54.57 21.07
N THR A 507 -58.19 55.54 20.73
CA THR A 507 -58.28 56.78 19.91
C THR A 507 -57.24 56.89 18.76
N ASP A 508 -57.35 57.96 17.97
CA ASP A 508 -56.57 58.33 16.77
C ASP A 508 -55.14 58.84 17.03
N ALA A 509 -54.22 58.65 16.06
CA ALA A 509 -53.32 59.69 15.50
C ALA A 509 -52.52 59.14 14.29
N VAL A 510 -51.98 60.03 13.44
CA VAL A 510 -51.29 59.73 12.16
C VAL A 510 -49.83 60.20 12.18
N ILE A 511 -48.93 59.45 11.53
CA ILE A 511 -47.81 59.94 10.66
C ILE A 511 -47.28 58.74 9.82
N ASP A 512 -46.63 59.04 8.70
CA ASP A 512 -46.32 58.15 7.57
C ASP A 512 -44.83 57.69 7.54
N ASP A 513 -44.47 56.94 6.50
CA ASP A 513 -43.14 56.74 5.85
C ASP A 513 -42.66 55.29 5.68
N THR A 514 -43.28 54.61 4.71
CA THR A 514 -42.69 53.83 3.59
C THR A 514 -41.34 53.08 3.77
N TYR A 515 -41.32 51.74 3.60
CA TYR A 515 -40.78 51.03 2.39
C TYR A 515 -40.65 49.49 2.50
N ASP A 516 -41.28 48.82 1.53
CA ASP A 516 -41.02 47.53 0.84
C ASP A 516 -40.61 46.19 1.51
N GLU A 517 -41.42 45.19 1.10
CA GLU A 517 -41.26 43.72 1.09
C GLU A 517 -40.42 43.27 -0.16
N PRO A 518 -40.34 41.98 -0.60
CA PRO A 518 -40.69 40.69 0.03
C PRO A 518 -39.62 39.57 -0.10
N GLN A 519 -39.91 38.39 0.46
CA GLN A 519 -39.39 37.10 -0.03
C GLN A 519 -40.46 36.35 -0.85
N VAL A 520 -40.05 35.52 -1.81
CA VAL A 520 -40.91 34.43 -2.36
C VAL A 520 -40.11 33.14 -2.56
N LYS A 521 -40.73 32.00 -2.22
CA LYS A 521 -40.26 30.65 -2.58
C LYS A 521 -41.10 30.05 -3.72
N ASP A 522 -40.38 29.39 -4.61
CA ASP A 522 -40.71 28.17 -5.36
C ASP A 522 -42.03 27.43 -5.02
N ARG A 523 -42.75 26.99 -6.07
CA ARG A 523 -43.74 25.90 -6.04
C ARG A 523 -43.81 25.16 -7.39
N ARG A 524 -43.92 23.83 -7.35
CA ARG A 524 -44.01 22.95 -8.54
C ARG A 524 -45.22 22.01 -8.51
N SER A 525 -46.07 22.07 -9.53
CA SER A 525 -46.99 21.01 -10.01
C SER A 525 -47.59 21.48 -11.36
N LYS A 526 -48.03 20.64 -12.31
CA LYS A 526 -48.39 19.21 -12.24
C LYS A 526 -48.15 18.52 -13.62
N LEU A 527 -48.42 17.22 -13.71
CA LEU A 527 -48.36 16.39 -14.94
C LEU A 527 -49.21 16.94 -16.10
N ASP A 528 -48.81 16.66 -17.34
CA ASP A 528 -49.59 15.77 -18.22
C ASP A 528 -48.71 15.09 -19.31
N LEU A 529 -49.29 14.18 -20.09
CA LEU A 529 -48.59 13.19 -20.95
C LEU A 529 -48.27 13.70 -22.38
N ASN A 530 -47.18 13.18 -22.98
CA ASN A 530 -47.16 12.40 -24.24
C ASN A 530 -45.73 12.25 -24.83
N GLU A 531 -45.44 11.08 -25.41
CA GLU A 531 -44.41 10.90 -26.45
C GLU A 531 -45.01 11.26 -27.82
N PRO A 532 -44.17 11.58 -28.85
CA PRO A 532 -43.78 10.52 -29.77
C PRO A 532 -42.32 10.58 -30.25
N GLU A 533 -41.97 9.62 -31.10
CA GLU A 533 -40.64 9.32 -31.66
C GLU A 533 -40.10 10.38 -32.64
N GLY A 534 -38.77 10.37 -32.86
CA GLY A 534 -38.10 11.12 -33.91
C GLY A 534 -36.62 10.73 -34.04
N GLU A 535 -36.22 10.16 -35.18
CA GLU A 535 -34.86 9.69 -35.47
C GLU A 535 -33.98 10.78 -36.14
N THR A 536 -32.67 10.52 -36.26
CA THR A 536 -31.65 11.25 -37.05
C THR A 536 -31.29 12.68 -36.56
N GLU A 537 -30.10 13.25 -36.83
CA GLU A 537 -29.00 12.84 -37.73
C GLU A 537 -27.60 13.16 -37.15
N GLU A 538 -26.53 13.06 -37.97
CA GLU A 538 -25.12 12.89 -37.58
C GLU A 538 -24.31 14.17 -37.21
N ALA A 539 -23.09 13.92 -36.68
CA ALA A 539 -21.79 14.56 -37.02
C ALA A 539 -21.06 15.44 -35.98
N ALA A 540 -19.71 15.40 -36.08
CA ALA A 540 -18.66 16.10 -35.31
C ALA A 540 -18.65 15.86 -33.78
N VAL A 541 -17.63 15.28 -33.12
CA VAL A 541 -16.17 15.24 -33.33
C VAL A 541 -15.46 16.59 -33.14
N GLU A 542 -15.13 16.88 -31.89
CA GLU A 542 -13.86 17.47 -31.48
C GLU A 542 -13.42 16.76 -30.18
N GLY A 543 -12.10 16.63 -29.96
CA GLY A 543 -11.55 15.88 -28.84
C GLY A 543 -10.47 16.68 -28.12
N GLU A 544 -10.60 16.84 -26.80
CA GLU A 544 -9.60 17.50 -25.98
C GLU A 544 -8.51 16.50 -25.55
N GLU A 545 -7.32 16.63 -26.15
CA GLU A 545 -6.11 15.99 -25.63
C GLU A 545 -5.67 16.69 -24.34
N ILE A 546 -5.93 16.08 -23.19
CA ILE A 546 -5.32 16.53 -21.92
C ILE A 546 -3.87 16.05 -21.90
N SER A 547 -2.95 16.94 -22.29
CA SER A 547 -1.51 16.69 -22.24
C SER A 547 -1.02 16.60 -20.79
N ASN A 548 -0.50 15.44 -20.40
CA ASN A 548 0.30 15.34 -19.17
C ASN A 548 1.54 16.25 -19.30
N GLN A 549 1.76 17.10 -18.31
CA GLN A 549 3.06 17.74 -18.10
C GLN A 549 3.84 16.91 -17.08
N GLU A 550 4.78 16.11 -17.57
CA GLU A 550 5.82 15.53 -16.71
C GLU A 550 6.81 16.64 -16.35
N ALA A 551 7.16 16.74 -15.07
CA ALA A 551 8.20 17.66 -14.60
C ALA A 551 9.54 16.93 -14.58
N GLU A 552 10.54 17.47 -15.26
CA GLU A 552 11.92 16.97 -15.20
C GLU A 552 12.56 17.41 -13.87
N GLU A 553 12.87 16.45 -12.99
CA GLU A 553 13.71 16.69 -11.81
C GLU A 553 15.19 16.53 -12.20
N GLU A 554 16.02 17.55 -11.94
CA GLU A 554 17.45 17.54 -12.30
C GLU A 554 18.28 16.72 -11.29
N GLU A 555 18.97 15.66 -11.74
CA GLU A 555 20.02 15.00 -10.97
C GLU A 555 21.32 15.84 -10.98
N PRO A 556 21.99 16.08 -9.83
CA PRO A 556 23.23 16.84 -9.77
C PRO A 556 24.47 16.01 -10.15
N GLU A 557 25.37 16.58 -10.97
CA GLU A 557 26.64 15.95 -11.36
C GLU A 557 27.56 15.70 -10.16
N ILE A 558 27.98 14.43 -9.97
CA ILE A 558 29.02 14.06 -9.00
C ILE A 558 30.39 14.05 -9.69
N THR A 559 31.14 15.15 -9.56
CA THR A 559 32.54 15.21 -10.01
C THR A 559 33.42 14.25 -9.20
N GLN A 560 34.03 13.28 -9.88
CA GLN A 560 34.95 12.32 -9.26
C GLN A 560 36.29 13.00 -8.88
N VAL A 561 36.57 13.09 -7.57
CA VAL A 561 37.89 13.46 -7.05
C VAL A 561 38.70 12.19 -6.80
N THR A 562 39.81 12.03 -7.52
CA THR A 562 40.73 10.88 -7.36
C THR A 562 41.71 11.11 -6.21
N GLU A 563 41.50 10.46 -5.06
CA GLU A 563 42.50 10.46 -3.98
C GLU A 563 43.56 9.35 -4.17
N GLU A 564 44.84 9.75 -4.14
CA GLU A 564 45.97 8.80 -4.16
C GLU A 564 46.16 8.12 -2.78
N ILE A 565 45.77 6.85 -2.66
CA ILE A 565 46.09 6.03 -1.47
C ILE A 565 47.61 5.76 -1.42
N LYS A 566 48.35 6.60 -0.70
CA LYS A 566 49.78 6.41 -0.43
C LYS A 566 50.01 5.35 0.64
N SER A 567 50.77 4.31 0.29
CA SER A 567 51.14 3.21 1.17
C SER A 567 52.03 3.65 2.34
N SER A 568 51.59 3.45 3.58
CA SER A 568 52.39 3.70 4.79
C SER A 568 53.16 2.45 5.24
N GLU A 569 54.49 2.44 5.09
CA GLU A 569 55.35 1.38 5.65
C GLU A 569 55.51 1.49 7.19
N PRO A 570 55.70 0.38 7.92
CA PRO A 570 55.82 0.38 9.37
C PRO A 570 57.21 0.82 9.87
N ILE A 571 57.26 1.92 10.63
CA ILE A 571 58.52 2.49 11.15
C ILE A 571 59.10 1.64 12.30
N THR A 572 60.02 0.74 11.99
CA THR A 572 60.78 -0.02 13.01
C THR A 572 61.88 0.85 13.67
N ARG A 573 61.69 1.21 14.95
CA ARG A 573 62.71 1.93 15.76
C ARG A 573 63.99 1.11 15.95
N LYS A 574 65.06 1.41 15.21
CA LYS A 574 66.43 0.91 15.48
C LYS A 574 67.20 1.88 16.39
N ARG A 575 67.73 1.35 17.51
CA ARG A 575 68.46 2.09 18.55
C ARG A 575 69.97 1.89 18.38
N LYS A 576 70.77 2.94 18.20
CA LYS A 576 72.24 2.84 18.24
C LYS A 576 72.94 3.99 19.00
N THR A 577 73.75 3.54 19.95
CA THR A 577 74.73 4.18 20.85
C THR A 577 75.45 5.46 20.43
N ARG A 578 75.31 6.50 21.28
CA ARG A 578 76.35 7.21 22.04
C ARG A 578 77.69 7.58 21.35
N LYS A 579 77.90 8.88 21.19
CA LYS A 579 79.12 9.67 21.53
C LYS A 579 78.72 11.16 21.53
N GLU A 580 79.30 12.05 22.33
CA GLU A 580 80.31 11.88 23.40
C GLU A 580 79.69 12.10 24.79
#